data_AF-A0A3C1B5F8-F1
#
_entry.id   AF-A0A3C1B5F8-F1
#
_cell.length_a   1.000
_cell.length_b   1.000
_cell.length_c   1.000
_cell.angle_alpha   90.00
_cell.angle_beta   90.00
_cell.angle_gamma   90.00
#
_symmetry.space_group_name_H-M   'P 1'
#
loop_
_entity.id
_entity.type
_entity.pdbx_description
1 polymer ?
#
loop_
_entity_poly.entity_id
_entity_poly.type
_entity_poly.pdbx_seq_one_letter_code
_entity_poly.pdbx_strand_id
1 'polypeptide(L)'
;MELHPMIFIGLGFRKAVTIKSFENLIHQVYHLNELPGPIKALATLDTKASDPALQEFAAAKRITLIPVSLENLKRQITPTQSPA
;
A
#
# COMPACT_ATOMS: atom_id res chain seq x y z
N MET A 1 2.22 -5.10 -28.08
CA MET A 1 1.62 -5.16 -26.73
C MET A 1 2.34 -4.12 -25.89
N GLU A 2 1.63 -3.08 -25.45
CA GLU A 2 2.18 -2.15 -24.46
C GLU A 2 2.25 -2.86 -23.11
N LEU A 3 3.41 -2.81 -22.44
CA LEU A 3 3.58 -3.30 -21.09
C LEU A 3 3.24 -2.15 -20.14
N HIS A 4 2.06 -2.16 -19.54
CA HIS A 4 1.74 -1.20 -18.49
C HIS A 4 2.50 -1.57 -17.20
N PRO A 5 3.23 -0.62 -16.59
CA PRO A 5 3.90 -0.86 -15.31
C PRO A 5 2.88 -1.21 -14.23
N MET A 6 3.20 -2.23 -13.43
CA MET A 6 2.36 -2.64 -12.30
C MET A 6 2.75 -1.83 -11.07
N ILE A 7 1.76 -1.26 -10.38
CA ILE A 7 2.00 -0.42 -9.22
C ILE A 7 1.82 -1.21 -7.92
N PHE A 8 2.79 -1.06 -7.03
CA PHE A 8 2.77 -1.55 -5.66
C PHE A 8 2.77 -0.35 -4.72
N ILE A 9 1.89 -0.33 -3.73
CA ILE A 9 1.77 0.77 -2.77
C ILE A 9 2.25 0.31 -1.39
N GLY A 10 3.27 0.97 -0.84
CA GLY A 10 3.67 0.80 0.56
C GLY A 10 2.74 1.59 1.49
N LEU A 11 2.22 0.93 2.52
CA LEU A 11 1.28 1.52 3.49
C LEU A 11 1.85 1.54 4.91
N GLY A 12 1.83 2.73 5.51
CA GLY A 12 2.07 2.95 6.93
C GLY A 12 0.88 3.67 7.56
N PHE A 13 0.31 3.10 8.63
CA PHE A 13 -0.81 3.70 9.35
C PHE A 13 -0.73 3.43 10.86
N ARG A 14 -1.50 4.19 11.64
CA ARG A 14 -1.67 4.01 13.11
C ARG A 14 -2.86 3.09 13.39
N LYS A 15 -2.95 2.63 14.64
CA LYS A 15 -4.15 1.92 15.13
C LYS A 15 -5.40 2.80 14.97
N ALA A 16 -6.58 2.18 14.85
CA ALA A 16 -7.87 2.81 14.59
C ALA A 16 -8.07 3.39 13.18
N VAL A 17 -7.34 2.85 12.19
CA VAL A 17 -7.67 3.08 10.78
C VAL A 17 -9.05 2.47 10.45
N THR A 18 -9.77 3.08 9.52
CA THR A 18 -11.07 2.59 9.05
C THR A 18 -11.00 2.27 7.57
N ILE A 19 -11.96 1.50 7.06
CA ILE A 19 -12.10 1.23 5.62
C ILE A 19 -12.19 2.55 4.84
N LYS A 20 -12.97 3.52 5.35
CA LYS A 20 -13.11 4.85 4.75
C LYS A 20 -11.78 5.61 4.67
N SER A 21 -10.88 5.40 5.63
CA SER A 21 -9.52 5.96 5.56
C SER A 21 -8.74 5.42 4.36
N PHE A 22 -8.84 4.12 4.06
CA PHE A 22 -8.19 3.50 2.91
C PHE A 22 -8.85 3.88 1.58
N GLU A 23 -10.18 3.97 1.54
CA GLU A 23 -10.91 4.47 0.36
C GLU A 23 -10.50 5.89 0.00
N ASN A 24 -10.45 6.77 1.00
CA ASN A 24 -10.01 8.15 0.81
C ASN A 24 -8.55 8.21 0.32
N LEU A 25 -7.65 7.40 0.89
CA LEU A 25 -6.26 7.32 0.46
C LEU A 25 -6.16 6.92 -1.02
N ILE A 26 -6.82 5.83 -1.43
CA ILE A 26 -6.74 5.36 -2.81
C ILE A 26 -7.35 6.38 -3.77
N HIS A 27 -8.46 7.03 -3.41
CA HIS A 27 -9.01 8.11 -4.21
C HIS A 27 -8.01 9.26 -4.40
N GLN A 28 -7.33 9.67 -3.31
CA GLN A 28 -6.29 10.69 -3.38
C GLN A 28 -5.11 10.25 -4.25
N VAL A 29 -4.65 9.00 -4.14
CA VAL A 29 -3.54 8.50 -4.98
C VAL A 29 -3.90 8.55 -6.47
N TYR A 30 -5.10 8.11 -6.85
CA TYR A 30 -5.58 8.16 -8.23
C TYR A 30 -5.83 9.59 -8.74
N HIS A 31 -6.27 10.52 -7.87
CA HIS A 31 -6.52 11.91 -8.28
C HIS A 31 -5.26 12.76 -8.32
N LEU A 32 -4.31 12.53 -7.41
CA LEU A 32 -3.09 13.34 -7.30
C LEU A 32 -1.98 12.86 -8.22
N ASN A 33 -2.06 11.62 -8.71
CA ASN A 33 -1.06 11.05 -9.59
C ASN A 33 -1.74 10.38 -10.78
N GLU A 34 -1.28 10.71 -11.98
CA GLU A 34 -1.49 9.86 -13.15
C GLU A 34 -0.70 8.56 -12.92
N LEU A 35 -1.35 7.57 -12.32
CA LEU A 35 -0.72 6.27 -12.12
C LEU A 35 -0.47 5.65 -13.51
N PRO A 36 0.76 5.21 -13.80
CA PRO A 36 1.10 4.70 -15.13
C PRO A 36 0.56 3.28 -15.38
N GLY A 37 -0.18 2.73 -14.42
CA GLY A 37 -0.87 1.45 -14.52
C GLY A 37 -1.68 1.12 -13.26
N PRO A 38 -2.37 -0.04 -13.24
CA PRO A 38 -3.23 -0.42 -12.14
C PRO A 38 -2.44 -0.76 -10.86
N ILE A 39 -3.06 -0.52 -9.71
CA ILE A 39 -2.56 -0.98 -8.41
C ILE A 39 -2.77 -2.49 -8.32
N LYS A 40 -1.66 -3.23 -8.24
CA LYS A 40 -1.68 -4.70 -8.15
C LYS A 40 -1.68 -5.21 -6.72
N ALA A 41 -0.99 -4.50 -5.82
CA ALA A 41 -0.85 -4.93 -4.44
C ALA A 41 -0.60 -3.78 -3.48
N LEU A 42 -0.97 -3.99 -2.22
CA LEU A 42 -0.62 -3.14 -1.09
C LEU A 42 0.38 -3.88 -0.22
N ALA A 43 1.51 -3.26 0.06
CA ALA A 43 2.53 -3.78 0.95
C ALA A 43 2.48 -3.06 2.30
N THR A 44 2.51 -3.79 3.41
CA THR A 44 2.61 -3.18 4.75
C THR A 44 3.41 -4.09 5.69
N LEU A 45 3.80 -3.56 6.84
CA LEU A 45 4.48 -4.35 7.86
C LEU A 45 3.58 -5.54 8.27
N ASP A 46 4.15 -6.72 8.39
CA ASP A 46 3.48 -7.97 8.76
C ASP A 46 2.49 -7.82 9.94
N THR A 47 2.91 -7.15 11.02
CA THR A 47 2.10 -6.88 12.22
C THR A 47 0.88 -5.99 11.95
N LYS A 48 0.86 -5.26 10.84
CA LYS A 48 -0.27 -4.43 10.37
C LYS A 48 -1.09 -5.10 9.29
N ALA A 49 -0.55 -6.11 8.62
CA ALA A 49 -1.24 -6.78 7.53
C ALA A 49 -2.51 -7.49 8.01
N SER A 50 -2.56 -7.95 9.27
CA SER A 50 -3.74 -8.56 9.89
C SER A 50 -4.79 -7.56 10.39
N ASP A 51 -4.61 -6.26 10.18
CA ASP A 51 -5.61 -5.27 10.56
C ASP A 51 -6.96 -5.55 9.85
N PRO A 52 -8.08 -5.68 10.58
CA PRO A 52 -9.36 -6.07 9.99
C PRO A 52 -9.85 -5.11 8.90
N ALA A 53 -9.66 -3.81 9.10
CA ALA A 53 -10.10 -2.81 8.13
C ALA A 53 -9.27 -2.88 6.84
N LEU A 54 -7.96 -3.15 6.95
CA LEU A 54 -7.09 -3.36 5.79
C LEU A 54 -7.47 -4.65 5.04
N GLN A 55 -7.70 -5.74 5.75
CA GLN A 55 -8.11 -7.02 5.17
C GLN A 55 -9.42 -6.91 4.42
N GLU A 56 -10.44 -6.30 5.04
CA GLU A 56 -11.74 -6.08 4.43
C GLU A 56 -11.64 -5.19 3.18
N PHE A 57 -10.89 -4.08 3.29
CA PHE A 57 -10.65 -3.18 2.18
C PHE A 57 -9.98 -3.89 0.99
N ALA A 58 -8.91 -4.63 1.25
CA ALA A 58 -8.17 -5.34 0.20
C ALA A 58 -9.02 -6.42 -0.47
N ALA A 59 -9.80 -7.17 0.31
CA ALA A 59 -10.72 -8.17 -0.21
C ALA A 59 -11.80 -7.53 -1.11
N ALA A 60 -12.42 -6.43 -0.65
CA ALA A 60 -13.45 -5.71 -1.40
C ALA A 60 -12.92 -5.16 -2.74
N LYS A 61 -11.66 -4.72 -2.78
CA LYS A 61 -11.02 -4.21 -3.99
C LYS A 61 -10.28 -5.27 -4.81
N ARG A 62 -10.28 -6.54 -4.35
CA ARG A 62 -9.50 -7.65 -4.94
C ARG A 62 -8.01 -7.31 -5.11
N ILE A 63 -7.46 -6.56 -4.16
CA ILE A 63 -6.04 -6.18 -4.17
C ILE A 63 -5.27 -7.16 -3.28
N THR A 64 -4.15 -7.65 -3.77
CA THR A 64 -3.27 -8.53 -2.98
C THR A 64 -2.62 -7.75 -1.84
N LEU A 65 -2.68 -8.28 -0.61
CA LEU A 65 -1.88 -7.79 0.51
C LEU A 65 -0.55 -8.52 0.58
N ILE A 66 0.54 -7.75 0.64
CA ILE A 66 1.90 -8.25 0.80
C ILE A 66 2.39 -7.88 2.21
N PRO A 67 2.38 -8.81 3.17
CA PRO A 67 3.01 -8.59 4.46
C PRO A 67 4.53 -8.55 4.27
N VAL A 68 5.17 -7.51 4.77
CA VAL A 68 6.62 -7.31 4.73
C VAL A 68 7.16 -7.42 6.15
N SER A 69 8.16 -8.28 6.37
CA SER A 69 8.78 -8.39 7.69
C SER A 69 9.63 -7.16 8.03
N LEU A 70 9.75 -6.85 9.31
CA LEU A 70 10.61 -5.77 9.78
C LEU A 70 12.08 -5.98 9.37
N GLU A 71 12.54 -7.23 9.37
CA GLU A 71 13.89 -7.61 8.94
C GLU A 71 14.13 -7.25 7.46
N ASN A 72 13.17 -7.57 6.58
CA ASN A 72 13.27 -7.24 5.16
C ASN A 72 13.25 -5.73 4.92
N LEU A 73 12.42 -4.99 5.66
CA LEU A 73 12.41 -3.53 5.58
C LEU A 73 13.74 -2.91 6.01
N LYS A 74 14.37 -3.39 7.09
CA LYS A 74 15.67 -2.88 7.57
C LYS A 74 16.81 -3.14 6.59
N ARG A 75 16.71 -4.19 5.77
CA ARG A 75 17.69 -4.50 4.71
C ARG A 75 17.52 -3.63 3.47
N GLN A 76 16.37 -2.98 3.30
CA GLN A 76 16.16 -2.05 2.20
C GLN A 76 16.86 -0.73 2.49
N ILE A 77 17.96 -0.49 1.77
CA ILE A 77 18.63 0.81 1.73
C ILE A 77 17.96 1.61 0.61
N THR A 78 16.76 2.11 0.88
CA THR A 78 16.04 2.99 -0.05
C THR A 78 16.23 4.42 0.45
N PRO A 79 16.74 5.36 -0.36
CA PRO A 79 16.69 6.77 -0.03
C PRO A 79 15.23 7.14 0.22
N THR A 80 14.91 7.55 1.44
CA THR A 80 13.62 8.17 1.69
C THR A 80 13.61 9.53 1.00
N GLN A 81 12.44 9.98 0.54
CA GLN A 81 12.31 11.32 -0.06
C GLN A 81 12.39 12.45 0.99
N SER A 82 12.50 12.08 2.27
CA SER A 82 12.73 13.03 3.37
C SER A 82 14.21 13.42 3.41
N PRO A 83 14.55 14.72 3.49
CA PRO A 83 15.90 15.11 3.88
C PRO A 83 16.23 14.53 5.27
N ALA A 84 17.48 14.11 5.45
CA ALA A 84 18.01 13.63 6.73
C ALA A 84 18.12 14.75 7.77
#